data_AF-A0A2H0UG34-F1
#
_entry.id   AF-A0A2H0UG34-F1
#
_cell.length_a   1.000
_cell.length_b   1.000
_cell.length_c   1.000
_cell.angle_alpha   90.00
_cell.angle_beta   90.00
_cell.angle_gamma   90.00
#
_symmetry.space_group_name_H-M   'P 1'
#
loop_
_entity.id
_entity.type
_entity.pdbx_description
1 polymer ?
#
loop_
_entity_poly.entity_id
_entity_poly.type
_entity_poly.pdbx_seq_one_letter_code
_entity_poly.pdbx_strand_id
1 'polypeptide(L)'
;MFICYTQALYMSTMSVGIIRNVSYKLFFNTVLSMDIVLLVGRILFGGFFIMGGAMHFMKLKDMTEYARTKGAPMPKLSVMGTGMVIMFAGLAVVFGVYQSISLLVISAFLLVITPIMHAYWKVADPNMKMMEMQMFLKNMALLGASLALYVFSSEWPISLLSL
;
A
#
# COMPACT_ATOMS: atom_id res chain seq x y z
N MET A 1 -21.71 56.17 27.19
CA MET A 1 -21.70 54.73 27.58
C MET A 1 -22.10 53.78 26.45
N PHE A 2 -22.89 54.20 25.45
CA PHE A 2 -23.35 53.34 24.34
C PHE A 2 -22.31 52.99 23.26
N ILE A 3 -21.23 53.75 23.10
CA ILE A 3 -20.24 53.53 22.01
C ILE A 3 -19.25 52.40 22.35
N CYS A 4 -18.98 52.14 23.64
CA CYS A 4 -18.05 51.09 24.07
C CYS A 4 -18.62 49.66 23.91
N TYR A 5 -19.95 49.51 23.99
CA TYR A 5 -20.62 48.21 23.92
C TYR A 5 -20.69 47.67 22.48
N THR A 6 -20.84 48.55 21.49
CA THR A 6 -20.90 48.18 20.07
C THR A 6 -19.54 47.74 19.51
N GLN A 7 -18.43 48.35 19.96
CA GLN A 7 -17.08 47.92 19.59
C GLN A 7 -16.70 46.54 20.18
N ALA A 8 -17.13 46.24 21.41
CA ALA A 8 -16.86 44.95 22.04
C ALA A 8 -17.58 43.77 21.36
N LEU A 9 -18.81 43.98 20.86
CA LEU A 9 -19.57 42.99 20.07
C LEU A 9 -19.03 42.82 18.65
N TYR A 10 -18.42 43.86 18.06
CA TYR A 10 -17.77 43.78 16.75
C TYR A 10 -16.44 43.01 16.83
N MET A 11 -15.65 43.21 17.90
CA MET A 11 -14.41 42.46 18.14
C MET A 11 -14.66 40.99 18.50
N SER A 12 -15.75 40.67 19.22
CA SER A 12 -16.09 39.28 19.55
C SER A 12 -16.55 38.48 18.33
N THR A 13 -17.26 39.10 17.38
CA THR A 13 -17.68 38.47 16.12
C THR A 13 -16.54 38.33 15.11
N MET A 14 -15.63 39.30 15.02
CA MET A 14 -14.41 39.18 14.21
C MET A 14 -13.45 38.09 14.72
N SER A 15 -13.28 37.96 16.03
CA SER A 15 -12.42 36.94 16.63
C SER A 15 -12.95 35.52 16.36
N VAL A 16 -14.27 35.30 16.49
CA VAL A 16 -14.90 34.01 16.16
C VAL A 16 -14.84 33.71 14.66
N GLY A 17 -14.95 34.70 13.79
CA GLY A 17 -14.79 34.55 12.34
C GLY A 17 -13.36 34.18 11.92
N ILE A 18 -12.35 34.81 12.54
CA ILE A 18 -10.92 34.51 12.31
C ILE A 18 -10.56 33.14 12.87
N ILE A 19 -11.01 32.79 14.09
CA ILE A 19 -10.77 31.47 14.70
C ILE A 19 -11.42 30.37 13.87
N ARG A 20 -12.63 30.59 13.35
CA ARG A 20 -13.28 29.64 12.42
C ARG A 20 -12.49 29.54 11.11
N ASN A 21 -12.09 30.64 10.49
CA ASN A 21 -11.33 30.61 9.22
C ASN A 21 -9.96 29.93 9.38
N VAL A 22 -9.26 30.20 10.49
CA VAL A 22 -7.99 29.56 10.86
C VAL A 22 -8.23 28.07 11.14
N SER A 23 -9.27 27.71 11.88
CA SER A 23 -9.61 26.30 12.15
C SER A 23 -10.04 25.54 10.90
N TYR A 24 -10.83 26.13 10.01
CA TYR A 24 -11.18 25.53 8.72
C TYR A 24 -9.93 25.39 7.86
N LYS A 25 -9.07 26.40 7.77
CA LYS A 25 -7.84 26.33 6.98
C LYS A 25 -6.85 25.31 7.53
N LEU A 26 -6.69 25.21 8.85
CA LEU A 26 -5.88 24.17 9.50
C LEU A 26 -6.49 22.78 9.32
N PHE A 27 -7.79 22.60 9.57
CA PHE A 27 -8.48 21.33 9.38
C PHE A 27 -8.41 20.86 7.93
N PHE A 28 -8.70 21.73 6.96
CA PHE A 28 -8.65 21.42 5.53
C PHE A 28 -7.21 21.14 5.06
N ASN A 29 -6.22 21.91 5.53
CA ASN A 29 -4.81 21.64 5.22
C ASN A 29 -4.33 20.32 5.85
N THR A 30 -4.76 20.00 7.07
CA THR A 30 -4.41 18.73 7.73
C THR A 30 -5.07 17.55 7.03
N VAL A 31 -6.36 17.62 6.71
CA VAL A 31 -7.08 16.54 6.00
C VAL A 31 -6.51 16.32 4.61
N LEU A 32 -6.33 17.39 3.81
CA LEU A 32 -5.68 17.29 2.50
C LEU A 32 -4.26 16.71 2.61
N SER A 33 -3.51 17.05 3.67
CA SER A 33 -2.18 16.48 3.88
C SER A 33 -2.23 14.98 4.18
N MET A 34 -3.21 14.49 4.94
CA MET A 34 -3.37 13.07 5.25
C MET A 34 -3.82 12.28 4.01
N ASP A 35 -4.73 12.84 3.21
CA ASP A 35 -5.21 12.21 1.97
C ASP A 35 -4.08 12.03 0.95
N ILE A 36 -3.23 13.06 0.81
CA ILE A 36 -2.05 12.99 -0.06
C ILE A 36 -1.05 11.96 0.47
N VAL A 37 -0.80 11.92 1.79
CA VAL A 37 0.11 10.93 2.39
C VAL A 37 -0.40 9.50 2.15
N LEU A 38 -1.70 9.26 2.32
CA LEU A 38 -2.31 7.96 2.03
C LEU A 38 -2.22 7.61 0.55
N LEU A 39 -2.48 8.56 -0.35
CA LEU A 39 -2.34 8.37 -1.79
C LEU A 39 -0.91 8.00 -2.19
N VAL A 40 0.09 8.70 -1.64
CA VAL A 40 1.51 8.39 -1.89
C VAL A 40 1.85 7.00 -1.36
N GLY A 41 1.45 6.68 -0.12
CA GLY A 41 1.66 5.36 0.47
C GLY A 41 1.05 4.24 -0.38
N ARG A 42 -0.16 4.45 -0.87
CA ARG A 42 -0.88 3.55 -1.79
C ARG A 42 -0.15 3.35 -3.11
N ILE A 43 0.32 4.43 -3.73
CA ILE A 43 1.05 4.38 -5.00
C ILE A 43 2.36 3.62 -4.82
N LEU A 44 3.11 3.90 -3.74
CA LEU A 44 4.37 3.21 -3.47
C LEU A 44 4.16 1.72 -3.20
N PHE A 45 3.19 1.39 -2.33
CA PHE A 45 2.86 0.02 -2.00
C PHE A 45 2.34 -0.75 -3.21
N GLY A 46 1.31 -0.25 -3.90
CA GLY A 46 0.75 -0.89 -5.09
C GLY A 46 1.76 -0.97 -6.24
N GLY A 47 2.53 0.10 -6.45
CA GLY A 47 3.60 0.17 -7.44
C GLY A 47 4.68 -0.89 -7.25
N PHE A 48 5.02 -1.24 -6.01
CA PHE A 48 5.91 -2.37 -5.72
C PHE A 48 5.38 -3.68 -6.34
N PHE A 49 4.09 -3.99 -6.18
CA PHE A 49 3.49 -5.21 -6.73
C PHE A 49 3.30 -5.15 -8.25
N ILE A 50 2.98 -3.98 -8.80
CA ILE A 50 2.89 -3.78 -10.26
C ILE A 50 4.25 -4.10 -10.89
N MET A 51 5.31 -3.49 -10.37
CA MET A 51 6.67 -3.71 -10.86
C MET A 51 7.09 -5.18 -10.63
N GLY A 52 6.80 -5.74 -9.46
CA GLY A 52 7.05 -7.16 -9.18
C GLY A 52 6.37 -8.08 -10.18
N GLY A 53 5.10 -7.83 -10.50
CA GLY A 53 4.33 -8.59 -11.48
C GLY A 53 4.85 -8.43 -12.90
N ALA A 54 5.16 -7.22 -13.34
CA ALA A 54 5.79 -6.97 -14.64
C ALA A 54 7.11 -7.73 -14.80
N MET A 55 7.91 -7.77 -13.73
CA MET A 55 9.18 -8.49 -13.70
C MET A 55 9.03 -10.01 -13.85
N HIS A 56 7.88 -10.61 -13.48
CA HIS A 56 7.60 -12.02 -13.77
C HIS A 56 7.52 -12.32 -15.26
N PHE A 57 7.15 -11.34 -16.08
CA PHE A 57 7.12 -11.47 -17.53
C PHE A 57 8.43 -11.06 -18.18
N MET A 58 9.03 -9.95 -17.74
CA MET A 58 10.30 -9.45 -18.27
C MET A 58 11.47 -10.40 -18.00
N LYS A 59 11.46 -11.08 -16.84
CA LYS A 59 12.48 -12.05 -16.43
C LYS A 59 11.92 -13.47 -16.32
N LEU A 60 10.96 -13.81 -17.18
CA LEU A 60 10.23 -15.07 -17.11
C LEU A 60 11.14 -16.29 -17.07
N LYS A 61 12.21 -16.31 -17.88
CA LYS A 61 13.16 -17.44 -17.92
C LYS A 61 13.85 -17.64 -16.57
N ASP A 62 14.46 -16.57 -16.03
CA ASP A 62 15.23 -16.63 -14.79
C ASP A 62 14.33 -16.97 -13.59
N MET A 63 13.14 -16.36 -13.52
CA MET A 63 12.18 -16.64 -12.45
C MET A 63 11.59 -18.05 -12.55
N THR A 64 11.37 -18.56 -13.77
CA THR A 64 10.93 -19.96 -13.98
C THR A 64 11.97 -20.93 -13.44
N GLU A 65 13.25 -20.69 -13.70
CA GLU A 65 14.32 -21.56 -13.21
C GLU A 65 14.45 -21.47 -11.69
N TYR A 66 14.40 -20.26 -11.13
CA TYR A 66 14.37 -20.10 -9.68
C TYR A 66 13.16 -20.82 -9.05
N ALA A 67 11.96 -20.68 -9.59
CA ALA A 67 10.76 -21.38 -9.12
C ALA A 67 10.89 -22.91 -9.24
N ARG A 68 11.57 -23.42 -10.27
CA ARG A 68 11.89 -24.84 -10.40
C ARG A 68 12.75 -25.32 -9.25
N THR A 69 13.79 -24.57 -8.87
CA THR A 69 14.65 -24.93 -7.71
C THR A 69 13.88 -24.99 -6.38
N LYS A 70 12.77 -24.25 -6.28
CA LYS A 70 11.89 -24.23 -5.11
C LYS A 70 10.78 -25.28 -5.15
N GLY A 71 10.70 -26.08 -6.22
CA GLY A 71 9.69 -27.13 -6.37
C GLY A 71 8.30 -26.65 -6.75
N ALA A 72 8.18 -25.47 -7.37
CA ALA A 72 6.88 -24.95 -7.82
C ALA A 72 6.23 -25.89 -8.85
N PRO A 73 4.91 -26.16 -8.74
CA PRO A 73 4.21 -26.93 -9.77
C PRO A 73 4.20 -26.15 -11.08
N MET A 74 4.46 -26.80 -12.21
CA MET A 74 4.48 -26.18 -13.55
C MET A 74 5.18 -24.80 -13.54
N PRO A 75 6.49 -24.70 -13.25
CA PRO A 75 7.16 -23.46 -12.83
C PRO A 75 6.87 -22.23 -13.70
N LYS A 76 6.85 -22.39 -15.02
CA LYS A 76 6.56 -21.30 -15.96
C LYS A 76 5.14 -20.75 -15.80
N LEU A 77 4.14 -21.62 -15.70
CA LEU A 77 2.75 -21.21 -15.49
C LEU A 77 2.55 -20.62 -14.10
N SER A 78 3.20 -21.18 -13.07
CA SER A 78 3.17 -20.60 -11.73
C SER A 78 3.70 -19.17 -11.73
N VAL A 79 4.86 -18.91 -12.35
CA VAL A 79 5.43 -17.56 -12.45
C VAL A 79 4.52 -16.61 -13.23
N MET A 80 3.95 -17.04 -14.36
CA MET A 80 3.00 -16.21 -15.11
C MET A 80 1.75 -15.91 -14.27
N GLY A 81 1.18 -16.92 -13.62
CA GLY A 81 -0.03 -16.79 -12.80
C GLY A 81 0.18 -15.88 -11.60
N THR A 82 1.24 -16.09 -10.82
CA THR A 82 1.56 -15.22 -9.67
C THR A 82 1.88 -13.81 -10.13
N GLY A 83 2.56 -13.66 -11.26
CA GLY A 83 2.85 -12.37 -11.90
C GLY A 83 1.58 -11.60 -12.24
N MET A 84 0.57 -12.25 -12.86
CA MET A 84 -0.73 -11.62 -13.14
C MET A 84 -1.44 -11.20 -11.85
N VAL A 85 -1.54 -12.11 -10.88
CA VAL A 85 -2.25 -11.86 -9.61
C VAL A 85 -1.71 -10.62 -8.91
N ILE A 86 -0.39 -10.54 -8.71
CA ILE A 86 0.19 -9.39 -7.99
C ILE A 86 0.17 -8.12 -8.83
N MET A 87 0.31 -8.21 -10.15
CA MET A 87 0.26 -7.03 -11.02
C MET A 87 -1.13 -6.39 -10.98
N PHE A 88 -2.18 -7.19 -11.16
CA PHE A 88 -3.56 -6.67 -11.14
C PHE A 88 -4.00 -6.24 -9.74
N ALA A 89 -3.62 -6.97 -8.68
CA ALA A 89 -3.89 -6.52 -7.33
C ALA A 89 -3.16 -5.20 -7.00
N GLY A 90 -1.92 -5.04 -7.46
CA GLY A 90 -1.17 -3.79 -7.33
C GLY A 90 -1.82 -2.63 -8.08
N LEU A 91 -2.28 -2.84 -9.33
CA LEU A 91 -3.02 -1.84 -10.11
C LEU A 91 -4.31 -1.43 -9.39
N ALA A 92 -5.08 -2.41 -8.93
CA ALA A 92 -6.32 -2.18 -8.20
C ALA A 92 -6.09 -1.38 -6.92
N VAL A 93 -5.00 -1.64 -6.20
CA VAL A 93 -4.56 -0.81 -5.07
C VAL A 93 -4.24 0.63 -5.52
N VAL A 94 -3.41 0.84 -6.54
CA VAL A 94 -3.04 2.19 -6.99
C VAL A 94 -4.26 3.02 -7.39
N PHE A 95 -5.17 2.44 -8.17
CA PHE A 95 -6.36 3.10 -8.69
C PHE A 95 -7.55 3.13 -7.71
N GLY A 96 -7.42 2.47 -6.56
CA GLY A 96 -8.48 2.44 -5.57
C GLY A 96 -9.68 1.57 -5.98
N VAL A 97 -9.50 0.56 -6.81
CA VAL A 97 -10.58 -0.34 -7.29
C VAL A 97 -10.60 -1.60 -6.42
N TYR A 98 -11.75 -1.98 -5.85
CA TYR A 98 -11.90 -3.17 -4.99
C TYR A 98 -10.76 -3.34 -3.96
N GLN A 99 -10.48 -2.27 -3.23
CA GLN A 99 -9.26 -2.07 -2.44
C GLN A 99 -9.08 -3.14 -1.36
N SER A 100 -10.12 -3.36 -0.56
CA SER A 100 -10.13 -4.34 0.52
C SER A 100 -9.84 -5.74 -0.03
N ILE A 101 -10.45 -6.11 -1.15
CA ILE A 101 -10.24 -7.41 -1.80
C ILE A 101 -8.80 -7.50 -2.32
N SER A 102 -8.30 -6.45 -2.96
CA SER A 102 -6.96 -6.45 -3.56
C SER A 102 -5.86 -6.54 -2.51
N LEU A 103 -6.03 -5.87 -1.38
CA LEU A 103 -5.13 -5.96 -0.23
C LEU A 103 -5.16 -7.36 0.38
N LEU A 104 -6.35 -7.97 0.56
CA LEU A 104 -6.46 -9.36 1.04
C LEU A 104 -5.85 -10.37 0.07
N VAL A 105 -5.99 -10.17 -1.25
CA VAL A 105 -5.33 -11.02 -2.26
C VAL A 105 -3.82 -10.92 -2.13
N ILE A 106 -3.27 -9.71 -1.97
CA ILE A 106 -1.83 -9.50 -1.73
C ILE A 106 -1.41 -10.16 -0.41
N SER A 107 -2.16 -9.99 0.67
CA SER A 107 -1.87 -10.60 1.97
C SER A 107 -1.85 -12.13 1.88
N ALA A 108 -2.87 -12.73 1.27
CA ALA A 108 -2.96 -14.17 1.07
C ALA A 108 -1.82 -14.70 0.20
N PHE A 109 -1.51 -14.01 -0.90
CA PHE A 109 -0.37 -14.33 -1.75
C PHE A 109 0.93 -14.34 -0.96
N LEU A 110 1.24 -13.27 -0.22
CA LEU A 110 2.46 -13.16 0.56
C LEU A 110 2.54 -14.24 1.66
N LEU A 111 1.44 -14.49 2.35
CA LEU A 111 1.37 -15.49 3.41
C LEU A 111 1.70 -16.90 2.89
N VAL A 112 1.20 -17.25 1.70
CA VAL A 112 1.40 -18.58 1.11
C VAL A 112 2.77 -18.69 0.42
N ILE A 113 3.15 -17.71 -0.41
CA ILE A 113 4.32 -17.84 -1.29
C ILE A 113 5.64 -17.66 -0.55
N THR A 114 5.66 -16.84 0.49
CA THR A 114 6.88 -16.46 1.21
C THR A 114 7.59 -17.65 1.86
N PRO A 115 6.91 -18.52 2.64
CA PRO A 115 7.56 -19.71 3.20
C PRO A 115 7.90 -20.78 2.16
N ILE A 116 7.39 -20.68 0.93
CA ILE A 116 7.73 -21.60 -0.17
C ILE A 116 8.99 -21.10 -0.89
N MET A 117 8.96 -19.86 -1.37
CA MET A 117 10.02 -19.29 -2.20
C MET A 117 11.23 -18.83 -1.38
N HIS A 118 11.00 -18.31 -0.17
CA HIS A 118 12.04 -17.70 0.66
C HIS A 118 12.26 -18.44 1.98
N ALA A 119 12.19 -19.77 1.95
CA ALA A 119 12.49 -20.67 3.06
C ALA A 119 13.99 -20.67 3.45
N TYR A 120 14.50 -19.55 3.94
CA TYR A 120 15.93 -19.34 4.23
C TYR A 120 16.49 -20.36 5.24
N TRP A 121 15.64 -20.92 6.12
CA TRP A 121 16.03 -21.99 7.06
C TRP A 121 16.41 -23.30 6.38
N LYS A 122 16.06 -23.50 5.09
CA LYS A 122 16.45 -24.67 4.29
C LYS A 122 17.74 -24.47 3.50
N VAL A 123 18.38 -23.30 3.59
CA VAL A 123 19.58 -22.96 2.82
C VAL A 123 20.83 -23.15 3.67
N ALA A 124 21.76 -23.98 3.18
CA ALA A 124 23.01 -24.28 3.87
C ALA A 124 24.11 -23.23 3.61
N ASP A 125 24.21 -22.74 2.38
CA ASP A 125 25.20 -21.72 2.02
C ASP A 125 24.91 -20.39 2.77
N PRO A 126 25.88 -19.83 3.52
CA PRO A 126 25.65 -18.63 4.32
C PRO A 126 25.24 -17.39 3.53
N ASN A 127 25.81 -17.19 2.34
CA ASN A 127 25.52 -16.00 1.52
C ASN A 127 24.12 -16.07 0.94
N MET A 128 23.75 -17.24 0.40
CA MET A 128 22.42 -17.50 -0.12
C MET A 128 21.36 -17.46 0.98
N LYS A 129 21.67 -17.98 2.17
CA LYS A 129 20.77 -17.93 3.34
C LYS A 129 20.46 -16.49 3.73
N MET A 130 21.47 -15.62 3.77
CA MET A 130 21.28 -14.20 4.07
C MET A 130 20.37 -13.54 3.03
N MET A 131 20.60 -13.78 1.73
CA MET A 131 19.77 -13.23 0.65
C MET A 131 18.31 -13.67 0.78
N GLU A 132 18.06 -14.96 1.02
CA GLU A 132 16.71 -15.51 1.18
C GLU A 132 16.02 -14.97 2.43
N MET A 133 16.76 -14.77 3.53
CA MET A 133 16.22 -14.17 4.74
C MET A 133 15.78 -12.73 4.50
N GLN A 134 16.56 -11.94 3.75
CA GLN A 134 16.18 -10.56 3.38
C GLN A 134 14.89 -10.55 2.54
N MET A 135 14.76 -11.48 1.58
CA MET A 135 13.54 -11.59 0.77
C MET A 135 12.33 -12.02 1.61
N PHE A 136 12.53 -12.94 2.55
CA PHE A 136 11.50 -13.36 3.50
C PHE A 136 11.02 -12.18 4.35
N LEU A 137 11.95 -11.45 4.99
CA LEU A 137 11.62 -10.31 5.85
C LEU A 137 10.96 -9.17 5.09
N LYS A 138 11.41 -8.88 3.87
CA LYS A 138 10.76 -7.93 2.96
C LYS A 138 9.29 -8.32 2.72
N ASN A 139 9.02 -9.58 2.42
CA ASN A 139 7.66 -10.05 2.20
C ASN A 139 6.81 -10.01 3.48
N MET A 140 7.38 -10.29 4.64
CA MET A 140 6.68 -10.17 5.93
C MET A 140 6.33 -8.71 6.25
N ALA A 141 7.23 -7.77 5.98
CA ALA A 141 6.97 -6.35 6.12
C ALA A 141 5.84 -5.89 5.18
N LEU A 142 5.86 -6.35 3.92
CA LEU A 142 4.79 -6.06 2.95
C LEU A 142 3.45 -6.70 3.34
N LEU A 143 3.47 -7.89 3.96
CA LEU A 143 2.27 -8.52 4.50
C LEU A 143 1.69 -7.66 5.62
N GLY A 144 2.52 -7.22 6.57
CA GLY A 144 2.10 -6.28 7.62
C GLY A 144 1.54 -4.98 7.06
N ALA A 145 2.21 -4.38 6.07
CA ALA A 145 1.74 -3.18 5.39
C ALA A 145 0.40 -3.40 4.67
N SER A 146 0.20 -4.54 4.01
CA SER A 146 -1.05 -4.87 3.32
C SER A 146 -2.23 -4.96 4.30
N LEU A 147 -2.01 -5.56 5.48
CA LEU A 147 -3.03 -5.67 6.53
C LEU A 147 -3.30 -4.33 7.21
N ALA A 148 -2.27 -3.51 7.43
CA ALA A 148 -2.44 -2.17 7.96
C ALA A 148 -3.26 -1.28 6.99
N LEU A 149 -2.93 -1.30 5.69
CA LEU A 149 -3.69 -0.57 4.66
C LEU A 149 -5.12 -1.10 4.51
N TYR A 150 -5.34 -2.40 4.75
CA TYR A 150 -6.67 -2.99 4.68
C TYR A 150 -7.64 -2.36 5.68
N VAL A 151 -7.17 -2.03 6.89
CA VAL A 151 -7.98 -1.35 7.92
C VAL A 151 -8.52 -0.01 7.43
N PHE A 152 -7.76 0.71 6.60
CA PHE A 152 -8.15 2.02 6.08
C PHE A 152 -8.88 1.96 4.72
N SER A 153 -9.10 0.76 4.18
CA SER A 153 -9.62 0.59 2.80
C SER A 153 -11.07 1.04 2.59
N SER A 154 -11.84 1.30 3.65
CA SER A 154 -13.18 1.88 3.54
C SER A 154 -13.19 3.40 3.37
N GLU A 155 -12.07 4.06 3.65
CA GLU A 155 -11.98 5.52 3.78
C GLU A 155 -11.09 6.15 2.69
N TRP A 156 -10.71 5.42 1.63
CA TRP A 156 -9.76 5.94 0.65
C TRP A 156 -10.30 7.15 -0.11
N PRO A 157 -9.63 8.32 0.03
CA PRO A 157 -9.93 9.48 -0.78
C PRO A 157 -9.63 9.17 -2.25
N ILE A 158 -10.48 9.66 -3.16
CA ILE A 158 -10.25 9.61 -4.61
C ILE A 158 -10.04 8.18 -5.10
N SER A 159 -11.09 7.37 -4.99
CA SER A 159 -11.17 6.06 -5.61
C SER A 159 -11.95 6.15 -6.92
N LEU A 160 -11.57 5.38 -7.95
CA LEU A 160 -12.30 5.39 -9.23
C LEU A 160 -13.77 4.93 -9.10
N LEU A 161 -14.12 4.23 -8.02
CA LEU A 161 -15.49 3.76 -7.76
C LEU A 161 -16.28 4.72 -6.85
N SER A 162 -15.65 5.77 -6.32
CA SER A 162 -16.29 6.78 -5.46
C SER A 162 -16.46 8.13 -6.15
N LEU A 163 -16.38 8.17 -7.48
CA LEU A 163 -16.61 9.34 -8.33
C LEU A 163 -17.91 9.21 -9.11
#